data_AF-A0A368AYX5-F1
#
_entry.id   AF-A0A368AYX5-F1
#
_cell.length_a   1.000
_cell.length_b   1.000
_cell.length_c   1.000
_cell.angle_alpha   90.00
_cell.angle_beta   90.00
_cell.angle_gamma   90.00
#
_symmetry.space_group_name_H-M   'P 1'
#
loop_
_entity.id
_entity.type
_entity.pdbx_description
1 polymer ?
#
loop_
_entity_poly.entity_id
_entity_poly.type
_entity_poly.pdbx_seq_one_letter_code
_entity_poly.pdbx_strand_id
1 'polypeptide(L)'
;KQLGIEELTDVVGMPRIDSDAKWAVCVSKLQKGKDRWKLVKLKENGEIKFETVEEKIITLKVENFKIEDDQHWSFLIEDNVNKAIEI
;
A
#
# COMPACT_ATOMS: atom_id res chain seq x y z
N LYS A 1 -35.33 11.02 -5.64
CA LYS A 1 -34.22 11.21 -4.68
C LYS A 1 -33.11 10.26 -5.11
N GLN A 2 -32.15 10.75 -5.89
CA GLN A 2 -31.08 9.96 -6.49
C GLN A 2 -29.85 10.16 -5.61
N LEU A 3 -29.36 9.08 -5.01
CA LEU A 3 -28.17 9.12 -4.16
C LEU A 3 -26.97 9.39 -5.06
N GLY A 4 -26.28 10.50 -4.78
CA GLY A 4 -25.10 10.96 -5.49
C GLY A 4 -24.00 9.90 -5.44
N ILE A 5 -23.71 9.34 -6.60
CA ILE A 5 -22.39 8.80 -6.92
C ILE A 5 -21.71 9.94 -7.67
N GLU A 6 -21.35 11.00 -6.94
CA GLU A 6 -20.41 11.97 -7.47
C GLU A 6 -19.02 11.34 -7.32
N GLU A 7 -18.36 11.17 -8.47
CA GLU A 7 -16.93 10.89 -8.61
C GLU A 7 -16.44 9.49 -8.23
N LEU A 8 -16.97 8.46 -8.90
CA LEU A 8 -16.10 7.34 -9.30
C LEU A 8 -15.09 7.89 -10.30
N THR A 9 -13.92 8.31 -9.84
CA THR A 9 -12.87 8.86 -10.70
C THR A 9 -12.46 7.84 -11.76
N ASP A 10 -12.57 8.21 -13.04
CA ASP A 10 -12.21 7.46 -14.25
C ASP A 10 -10.69 7.23 -14.43
N VAL A 11 -9.88 7.36 -13.38
CA VAL A 11 -8.44 7.11 -13.44
C VAL A 11 -8.18 5.65 -13.07
N VAL A 12 -8.29 4.77 -14.06
CA VAL A 12 -7.65 3.46 -14.00
C VAL A 12 -6.14 3.67 -14.17
N GLY A 13 -5.46 3.93 -13.05
CA GLY A 13 -4.03 4.16 -13.00
C GLY A 13 -3.55 4.42 -11.58
N MET A 14 -2.30 4.06 -11.28
CA MET A 14 -1.72 4.38 -9.97
C MET A 14 -1.65 5.90 -9.78
N PRO A 15 -2.18 6.46 -8.67
CA PRO A 15 -2.06 7.89 -8.36
C PRO A 15 -0.60 8.33 -8.44
N ARG A 16 -0.33 9.55 -8.93
CA ARG A 16 1.02 10.12 -8.86
C ARG A 16 1.48 10.12 -7.40
N ILE A 17 2.72 9.70 -7.21
CA ILE A 17 3.40 9.72 -5.92
C ILE A 17 4.61 10.65 -6.02
N ASP A 18 5.09 11.12 -4.88
CA ASP A 18 6.30 11.92 -4.83
C ASP A 18 7.48 11.15 -5.41
N SER A 19 8.47 11.86 -5.97
CA SER A 19 9.65 11.25 -6.58
C SER A 19 10.51 10.46 -5.59
N ASP A 20 10.35 10.69 -4.28
CA ASP A 20 11.00 9.99 -3.18
C ASP A 20 10.18 8.83 -2.61
N ALA A 21 9.00 8.56 -3.18
CA ALA A 21 8.10 7.50 -2.74
C ALA A 21 7.99 6.39 -3.78
N LYS A 22 7.71 5.18 -3.29
CA LYS A 22 7.47 3.97 -4.10
C LYS A 22 6.16 3.33 -3.70
N TRP A 23 5.52 2.65 -4.65
CA TRP A 23 4.35 1.82 -4.36
C TRP A 23 4.79 0.47 -3.79
N ALA A 24 4.15 0.08 -2.70
CA ALA A 24 4.36 -1.21 -2.06
C ALA A 24 3.02 -1.85 -1.69
N VAL A 25 3.01 -3.17 -1.63
CA VAL A 25 1.91 -3.91 -1.02
C VAL A 25 2.29 -4.18 0.43
N CYS A 26 1.48 -3.71 1.37
CA CYS A 26 1.58 -4.05 2.79
C CYS A 26 0.62 -5.20 3.10
N VAL A 27 1.13 -6.27 3.69
CA VAL A 27 0.39 -7.46 4.10
C VAL A 27 0.38 -7.54 5.62
N SER A 28 -0.80 -7.54 6.22
CA SER A 28 -0.99 -7.72 7.66
C SER A 28 -1.28 -9.19 7.97
N LYS A 29 -0.51 -9.80 8.88
CA LYS A 29 -0.77 -11.16 9.38
C LYS A 29 -2.01 -11.23 10.27
N LEU A 30 -2.46 -10.09 10.80
CA LEU A 30 -3.61 -9.98 11.70
C LEU A 30 -4.96 -10.01 10.95
N GLN A 31 -4.96 -9.67 9.66
CA GLN A 31 -6.17 -9.53 8.85
C GLN A 31 -6.34 -10.71 7.88
N LYS A 32 -7.58 -10.99 7.45
CA LYS A 32 -7.92 -12.11 6.57
C LYS A 32 -8.61 -11.62 5.30
N GLY A 33 -8.59 -12.46 4.26
CA GLY A 33 -9.29 -12.19 3.02
C GLY A 33 -8.78 -10.94 2.30
N LYS A 34 -9.69 -10.09 1.85
CA LYS A 34 -9.38 -8.87 1.09
C LYS A 34 -8.68 -7.81 1.93
N ASP A 35 -8.92 -7.81 3.24
CA ASP A 35 -8.32 -6.85 4.19
C ASP A 35 -6.89 -7.25 4.60
N ARG A 36 -6.45 -8.46 4.23
CA ARG A 36 -5.10 -8.95 4.52
C ARG A 36 -4.01 -8.06 3.91
N TRP A 37 -4.31 -7.33 2.85
CA TRP A 37 -3.33 -6.50 2.17
C TRP A 37 -3.92 -5.14 1.78
N LYS A 38 -3.06 -4.12 1.74
CA LYS A 38 -3.37 -2.79 1.24
C LYS A 38 -2.23 -2.26 0.38
N LEU A 39 -2.59 -1.48 -0.64
CA LEU A 39 -1.64 -0.73 -1.44
C LEU A 39 -1.22 0.53 -0.66
N VAL A 40 0.08 0.69 -0.42
CA VAL A 40 0.64 1.80 0.36
C VAL A 40 1.76 2.51 -0.39
N LYS A 41 1.95 3.80 -0.08
CA LYS A 41 3.08 4.59 -0.55
C LYS A 41 4.16 4.55 0.53
N LEU A 42 5.35 4.07 0.19
CA LEU A 42 6.49 4.03 1.10
C LEU A 42 7.52 5.06 0.66
N LYS A 43 7.98 5.89 1.60
CA LYS A 43 9.24 6.63 1.45
C LYS A 43 10.40 5.70 1.84
N GLU A 44 11.62 6.08 1.49
CA GLU A 44 12.81 5.27 1.81
C GLU A 44 12.91 4.99 3.32
N ASN A 45 12.78 6.04 4.13
CA ASN A 45 12.77 5.94 5.59
C ASN A 45 11.67 6.85 6.14
N GLY A 46 10.99 6.40 7.19
CA GLY A 46 9.93 7.18 7.84
C GLY A 46 8.88 6.30 8.51
N GLU A 47 7.63 6.74 8.45
CA GLU A 47 6.51 6.04 9.06
C GLU A 47 5.28 6.13 8.16
N ILE A 48 4.44 5.09 8.18
CA ILE A 48 3.15 5.10 7.52
C ILE A 48 2.03 4.85 8.52
N LYS A 49 0.86 5.41 8.21
CA LYS A 49 -0.37 5.10 8.93
C LYS A 49 -1.06 3.94 8.24
N PHE A 50 -1.26 2.86 8.96
CA PHE A 50 -1.97 1.68 8.49
C PHE A 50 -3.26 1.53 9.29
N GLU A 51 -4.38 1.56 8.57
CA GLU A 51 -5.70 1.37 9.16
C GLU A 51 -6.05 -0.12 9.16
N THR A 52 -6.45 -0.65 10.32
CA THR A 52 -6.90 -2.04 10.47
C THR A 52 -8.41 -2.17 10.30
N VAL A 53 -8.90 -3.41 10.18
CA VAL A 53 -10.34 -3.73 10.12
C VAL A 53 -11.16 -3.22 11.32
N GLU A 54 -10.53 -2.93 12.45
CA GLU A 54 -11.18 -2.34 13.63
C GLU A 54 -11.22 -0.80 13.57
N GLU A 55 -10.95 -0.20 12.42
CA GLU A 55 -10.78 1.26 12.24
C GLU A 55 -9.67 1.85 13.13
N LYS A 56 -8.76 1.00 13.63
CA LYS A 56 -7.60 1.43 14.40
C LYS A 56 -6.49 1.82 13.45
N ILE A 57 -5.97 3.03 13.65
CA ILE A 57 -4.81 3.53 12.92
C ILE A 57 -3.56 3.19 13.73
N ILE A 58 -2.72 2.32 13.18
CA ILE A 58 -1.38 2.03 13.72
C ILE A 58 -0.32 2.73 12.87
N THR A 59 0.78 3.10 13.52
CA THR A 59 1.93 3.69 12.82
C THR A 59 2.97 2.60 12.63
N LEU A 60 3.36 2.35 11.39
CA LEU A 60 4.37 1.36 11.02
C LEU A 60 5.63 2.08 10.58
N LYS A 61 6.76 1.71 11.17
CA LYS A 61 8.06 2.26 10.79
C LYS A 61 8.48 1.68 9.44
N VAL A 62 9.09 2.53 8.62
CA VAL A 62 9.64 2.18 7.31
C VAL A 62 11.13 2.46 7.31
N GLU A 63 11.92 1.48 6.89
CA GLU A 63 13.36 1.61 6.71
C GLU A 63 13.77 0.93 5.41
N ASN A 64 14.55 1.62 4.57
CA ASN A 64 14.93 1.16 3.22
C ASN A 64 13.74 0.64 2.38
N PHE A 65 12.63 1.37 2.35
CA PHE A 65 11.37 1.00 1.68
C PHE A 65 10.73 -0.32 2.19
N LYS A 66 11.05 -0.74 3.41
CA LYS A 66 10.45 -1.92 4.06
C LYS A 66 9.80 -1.54 5.37
N ILE A 67 8.65 -2.15 5.63
CA ILE A 67 7.99 -2.04 6.93
C ILE A 67 8.75 -2.91 7.94
N GLU A 68 9.25 -2.26 8.99
CA GLU A 68 9.92 -2.90 10.12
C GLU A 68 8.88 -3.18 11.21
N ASP A 69 8.20 -4.32 11.10
CA ASP A 69 7.22 -4.80 12.07
C ASP A 69 7.10 -6.33 12.02
N ASP A 70 6.80 -6.97 13.14
CA ASP A 70 6.68 -8.44 13.21
C ASP A 70 5.40 -8.98 12.55
N GLN A 71 4.35 -8.15 12.55
CA GLN A 71 2.99 -8.51 12.13
C GLN A 71 2.66 -8.01 10.72
N HIS A 72 3.48 -7.15 10.15
CA HIS A 72 3.32 -6.60 8.81
C HIS A 72 4.53 -6.93 7.93
N TRP A 73 4.27 -7.21 6.66
CA TRP A 73 5.31 -7.40 5.66
C TRP A 73 4.97 -6.54 4.47
N SER A 74 5.93 -5.79 3.95
CA SER A 74 5.83 -5.09 2.66
C SER A 74 6.74 -5.65 1.57
N PHE A 75 6.31 -5.50 0.33
CA PHE A 75 7.17 -5.65 -0.85
C PHE A 75 6.85 -4.57 -1.88
N LEU A 76 7.87 -4.11 -2.62
CA LEU A 76 7.67 -3.11 -3.66
C LEU A 76 7.01 -3.73 -4.89
N ILE A 77 6.15 -2.94 -5.54
CA ILE A 77 5.48 -3.39 -6.76
C ILE A 77 6.48 -3.55 -7.90
N GLU A 78 7.43 -2.62 -8.02
CA GLU A 78 8.48 -2.67 -9.05
C GLU A 78 9.36 -3.92 -8.97
N ASP A 79 9.53 -4.50 -7.77
CA ASP A 79 10.31 -5.74 -7.60
C ASP A 79 9.59 -6.98 -8.20
N ASN A 80 8.26 -6.88 -8.36
CA ASN A 80 7.38 -8.01 -8.67
C ASN A 80 6.58 -7.83 -9.97
N VAL A 81 6.47 -6.62 -10.49
CA VAL A 81 5.73 -6.27 -11.71
C VAL A 81 6.72 -5.72 -12.73
N ASN A 82 6.60 -6.13 -14.00
CA ASN A 82 7.49 -5.74 -15.09
C ASN A 82 8.95 -6.22 -15.00
N LYS A 83 9.20 -7.42 -14.47
CA LYS A 83 10.36 -8.17 -14.99
C LYS A 83 10.01 -8.54 -16.42
N ALA A 84 10.62 -7.84 -17.39
CA ALA A 84 10.66 -8.33 -18.76
C ALA A 84 11.21 -9.76 -18.71
N ILE A 85 10.36 -10.75 -18.94
CA ILE A 85 10.84 -12.09 -19.27
C ILE A 85 11.32 -11.94 -20.70
N GLU A 86 12.63 -11.75 -20.91
CA GLU A 86 13.23 -12.01 -22.21
C GLU A 86 12.99 -13.50 -22.52
N ILE A 87 12.20 -13.76 -23.58
CA ILE A 87 12.00 -15.08 -24.18
C ILE A 87 13.05 -15.26 -25.27
#